data_AF-A0A0L7L852-F1
#
_entry.id   AF-A0A0L7L852-F1
#
_cell.length_a   1.000
_cell.length_b   1.000
_cell.length_c   1.000
_cell.angle_alpha   90.00
_cell.angle_beta   90.00
_cell.angle_gamma   90.00
#
_symmetry.space_group_name_H-M   'P 1'
#
loop_
_entity.id
_entity.type
_entity.pdbx_description
1 polymer ?
#
loop_
_entity_poly.entity_id
_entity_poly.type
_entity_poly.pdbx_seq_one_letter_code
_entity_poly.pdbx_strand_id
1 'polypeptide(L)'
;ASTIDGRRKGACLFCQEYFMDLYLLAELKTISLKVTTVDMQKPPPDFRTNFEATHPPILIDNGLAILENEKIERHIMKSVPGGHNLFVQDKEVASLIENLYSKLKLVLVRKDEQKSASLRAHLSRIDGLLERRGT
;
A
#
# COMPACT_ATOMS: atom_id res chain seq x y z
N ALA A 1 -11.91 3.01 6.40
CA ALA A 1 -12.91 3.78 5.63
C ALA A 1 -12.52 5.25 5.64
N SER A 2 -13.19 6.09 4.85
CA SER A 2 -13.01 7.54 4.84
C SER A 2 -13.40 8.11 6.20
N THR A 3 -12.60 9.05 6.71
CA THR A 3 -12.89 9.78 7.96
C THR A 3 -14.05 10.76 7.82
N ILE A 4 -14.56 10.98 6.60
CA ILE A 4 -15.68 11.90 6.33
C ILE A 4 -17.03 11.20 6.55
N ASP A 5 -17.17 9.94 6.11
CA ASP A 5 -18.48 9.25 6.12
C ASP A 5 -18.45 7.81 6.65
N GLY A 6 -17.28 7.28 7.01
CA GLY A 6 -17.13 5.92 7.51
C GLY A 6 -17.46 4.81 6.50
N ARG A 7 -17.70 5.14 5.22
CA ARG A 7 -18.16 4.19 4.18
C ARG A 7 -17.24 4.10 2.99
N ARG A 8 -16.81 5.23 2.43
CA ARG A 8 -15.91 5.24 1.25
C ARG A 8 -14.53 4.68 1.61
N LYS A 9 -13.74 4.31 0.60
CA LYS A 9 -12.32 4.00 0.81
C LYS A 9 -11.60 5.20 1.46
N GLY A 10 -10.70 4.92 2.39
CA GLY A 10 -9.87 5.95 3.03
C GLY A 10 -8.63 6.30 2.18
N ALA A 11 -7.68 6.99 2.80
CA ALA A 11 -6.42 7.45 2.17
C ALA A 11 -5.16 6.76 2.72
N CYS A 12 -5.30 5.57 3.32
CA CYS A 12 -4.14 4.81 3.81
C CYS A 12 -3.31 4.28 2.62
N LEU A 13 -2.02 4.60 2.59
CA LEU A 13 -1.12 4.20 1.50
C LEU A 13 -0.93 2.67 1.43
N PHE A 14 -0.71 2.02 2.58
CA PHE A 14 -0.57 0.56 2.63
C PHE A 14 -1.87 -0.16 2.17
N CYS A 15 -3.04 0.38 2.53
CA CYS A 15 -4.31 -0.15 2.03
C CYS A 15 -4.43 -0.02 0.51
N GLN A 16 -3.92 1.08 -0.07
CA GLN A 16 -3.97 1.30 -1.51
C GLN A 16 -2.96 0.42 -2.25
N GLU A 17 -1.75 0.28 -1.73
CA GLU A 17 -0.69 -0.59 -2.25
C GLU A 17 -1.19 -2.03 -2.39
N TYR A 18 -1.60 -2.66 -1.29
CA TYR A 18 -2.05 -4.06 -1.35
C TYR A 18 -3.40 -4.22 -2.08
N PHE A 19 -4.24 -3.18 -2.14
CA PHE A 19 -5.42 -3.22 -3.00
C PHE A 19 -5.02 -3.29 -4.48
N MET A 20 -4.05 -2.49 -4.92
CA MET A 20 -3.57 -2.52 -6.30
C MET A 20 -2.92 -3.86 -6.63
N ASP A 21 -2.10 -4.42 -5.72
CA ASP A 21 -1.47 -5.71 -5.93
C ASP A 21 -2.50 -6.84 -6.12
N LEU A 22 -3.47 -6.93 -5.20
CA LEU A 22 -4.52 -7.93 -5.27
C LEU A 22 -5.46 -7.71 -6.46
N TYR A 23 -5.69 -6.46 -6.87
CA TYR A 23 -6.52 -6.14 -8.01
C TYR A 23 -5.88 -6.66 -9.30
N LEU A 24 -4.58 -6.43 -9.52
CA LEU A 24 -3.85 -6.98 -10.66
C LEU A 24 -3.91 -8.52 -10.69
N LEU A 25 -3.77 -9.17 -9.54
CA LEU A 25 -3.89 -10.64 -9.43
C LEU A 25 -5.32 -11.12 -9.74
N ALA A 26 -6.34 -10.37 -9.30
CA ALA A 26 -7.74 -10.67 -9.62
C ALA A 26 -8.04 -10.50 -11.13
N GLU A 27 -7.45 -9.52 -11.81
CA GLU A 27 -7.57 -9.34 -13.27
C GLU A 27 -6.98 -10.52 -14.05
N LEU A 28 -5.90 -11.12 -13.54
CA LEU A 28 -5.34 -12.37 -14.06
C LEU A 28 -6.23 -13.60 -13.78
N LYS A 29 -7.39 -13.41 -13.13
CA LYS A 29 -8.35 -14.45 -12.71
C LYS A 29 -7.73 -15.52 -11.80
N THR A 30 -6.64 -15.21 -11.10
CA THR A 30 -6.01 -16.15 -10.17
C THR A 30 -6.68 -16.17 -8.81
N ILE A 31 -7.37 -15.09 -8.45
CA ILE A 31 -8.10 -14.93 -7.18
C ILE A 31 -9.44 -14.23 -7.37
N SER A 32 -10.32 -14.40 -6.40
CA SER A 32 -11.49 -13.54 -6.22
C SER A 32 -11.20 -12.50 -5.14
N LEU A 33 -11.29 -11.22 -5.47
CA LEU A 33 -11.03 -10.14 -4.53
C LEU A 33 -12.32 -9.56 -3.94
N LYS A 34 -12.41 -9.56 -2.61
CA LYS A 34 -13.45 -8.82 -1.86
C LYS A 34 -12.78 -7.76 -0.99
N VAL A 35 -13.18 -6.51 -1.16
CA VAL A 35 -12.69 -5.39 -0.35
C VAL A 35 -13.75 -4.98 0.67
N THR A 36 -13.36 -4.96 1.94
CA THR A 36 -14.22 -4.51 3.04
C THR A 36 -13.64 -3.27 3.68
N THR A 37 -14.41 -2.18 3.73
CA THR A 37 -14.02 -0.97 4.45
C THR A 37 -14.48 -1.03 5.89
N VAL A 38 -13.59 -0.68 6.82
CA VAL A 38 -13.93 -0.58 8.26
C VAL A 38 -13.78 0.86 8.73
N ASP A 39 -14.80 1.40 9.41
CA ASP A 39 -14.68 2.64 10.17
C ASP A 39 -13.99 2.35 11.50
N MET A 40 -12.77 2.86 11.69
CA MET A 40 -11.99 2.62 12.90
C MET A 40 -12.50 3.40 14.12
N GLN A 41 -13.33 4.43 13.93
CA GLN A 41 -13.97 5.14 15.04
C GLN A 41 -15.21 4.40 15.55
N LYS A 42 -15.85 3.62 14.67
CA LYS A 42 -17.03 2.79 14.97
C LYS A 42 -16.88 1.40 14.34
N PRO A 43 -15.90 0.59 14.79
CA PRO A 43 -15.67 -0.72 14.20
C PRO A 43 -16.82 -1.67 14.55
N PRO A 44 -17.09 -2.69 13.70
CA PRO A 44 -18.03 -3.76 14.04
C PRO A 44 -17.69 -4.42 15.39
N PRO A 45 -18.68 -4.92 16.15
CA PRO A 45 -18.46 -5.44 17.50
C PRO A 45 -17.41 -6.55 17.59
N ASP A 46 -17.35 -7.42 16.58
CA ASP A 46 -16.45 -8.56 16.48
C ASP A 46 -15.06 -8.20 15.94
N PHE A 47 -14.88 -7.02 15.34
CA PHE A 47 -13.62 -6.62 14.70
C PHE A 47 -12.45 -6.60 15.71
N ARG A 48 -12.67 -6.07 16.91
CA ARG A 48 -11.62 -6.00 17.94
C ARG A 48 -11.20 -7.39 18.42
N THR A 49 -12.16 -8.29 18.60
CA THR A 49 -11.89 -9.66 19.04
C THR A 49 -11.19 -10.47 17.96
N ASN A 50 -11.61 -10.30 16.70
CA ASN A 50 -11.08 -11.08 15.58
C ASN A 50 -9.68 -10.62 15.12
N PHE A 51 -9.33 -9.34 15.33
CA PHE A 51 -8.11 -8.74 14.76
C PHE A 51 -7.25 -7.98 15.77
N GLU A 52 -7.50 -8.17 17.07
CA GLU A 52 -6.69 -7.61 18.17
C GLU A 52 -6.51 -6.09 18.10
N ALA A 53 -7.52 -5.38 17.61
CA ALA A 53 -7.47 -3.93 17.35
C ALA A 53 -6.37 -3.47 16.36
N THR A 54 -5.85 -4.38 15.53
CA THR A 54 -4.91 -4.04 14.46
C THR A 54 -5.52 -3.07 13.46
N HIS A 55 -4.74 -2.07 13.05
CA HIS A 55 -5.15 -1.12 12.01
C HIS A 55 -5.08 -1.76 10.61
N PRO A 56 -6.04 -1.48 9.70
CA PRO A 56 -5.93 -1.89 8.31
C PRO A 56 -4.65 -1.37 7.63
N PRO A 57 -4.09 -2.09 6.64
CA PRO A 57 -4.69 -3.24 5.95
C PRO A 57 -4.65 -4.54 6.75
N ILE A 58 -5.68 -5.38 6.55
CA ILE A 58 -5.76 -6.75 7.05
C ILE A 58 -6.12 -7.62 5.85
N LEU A 59 -5.36 -8.68 5.61
CA LEU A 59 -5.64 -9.66 4.57
C LEU A 59 -6.28 -10.89 5.21
N ILE A 60 -7.37 -11.38 4.60
CA ILE A 60 -7.98 -12.65 4.99
C ILE A 60 -7.94 -13.57 3.79
N ASP A 61 -7.24 -14.69 3.91
CA ASP A 61 -7.13 -15.72 2.88
C ASP A 61 -7.60 -17.06 3.44
N ASN A 62 -8.72 -17.58 2.92
CA ASN A 62 -9.33 -18.85 3.37
C ASN A 62 -9.49 -18.97 4.91
N GLY A 63 -9.85 -17.86 5.56
CA GLY A 63 -10.03 -17.79 7.02
C GLY A 63 -8.76 -17.47 7.81
N LEU A 64 -7.59 -17.48 7.19
CA LEU A 64 -6.34 -17.01 7.81
C LEU A 64 -6.27 -15.48 7.76
N ALA A 65 -6.23 -14.85 8.93
CA ALA A 65 -6.04 -13.41 9.05
C ALA A 65 -4.54 -13.07 9.15
N ILE A 66 -4.09 -12.14 8.31
CA ILE A 66 -2.70 -11.66 8.24
C ILE A 66 -2.74 -10.15 8.51
N LEU A 67 -2.11 -9.75 9.61
CA LEU A 67 -2.34 -8.44 10.24
C LEU A 67 -1.18 -7.45 10.05
N GLU A 68 0.04 -7.94 9.81
CA GLU A 68 1.25 -7.12 9.67
C GLU A 68 1.59 -6.90 8.19
N ASN A 69 1.92 -5.67 7.82
CA ASN A 69 2.25 -5.28 6.44
C ASN A 69 3.31 -6.20 5.79
N GLU A 70 4.44 -6.43 6.45
CA GLU A 70 5.50 -7.30 5.93
C GLU A 70 5.02 -8.75 5.73
N LYS A 71 4.10 -9.23 6.56
CA LYS A 71 3.50 -10.56 6.43
C LYS A 71 2.47 -10.59 5.31
N ILE A 72 1.69 -9.53 5.12
CA ILE A 72 0.76 -9.38 4.00
C ILE A 72 1.54 -9.44 2.68
N GLU A 73 2.56 -8.59 2.53
CA GLU A 73 3.42 -8.56 1.33
C GLU A 73 4.02 -9.93 1.04
N ARG A 74 4.63 -10.55 2.05
CA ARG A 74 5.23 -11.88 1.93
C ARG A 74 4.21 -12.95 1.56
N HIS A 75 2.99 -12.88 2.10
CA HIS A 75 1.92 -13.82 1.78
C HIS A 75 1.43 -13.65 0.34
N ILE A 76 1.22 -12.41 -0.13
CA ILE A 76 0.86 -12.15 -1.52
C ILE A 76 1.95 -12.69 -2.45
N MET A 77 3.22 -12.38 -2.17
CA MET A 77 4.35 -12.84 -2.97
C MET A 77 4.47 -14.37 -3.05
N LYS A 78 4.31 -15.08 -1.92
CA LYS A 78 4.62 -16.53 -1.82
C LYS A 78 3.42 -17.45 -1.96
N SER A 79 2.27 -17.03 -1.47
CA SER A 79 1.10 -17.91 -1.29
C SER A 79 0.00 -17.64 -2.33
N VAL A 80 -0.08 -16.41 -2.87
CA VAL A 80 -1.11 -16.05 -3.83
C VAL A 80 -0.65 -16.36 -5.26
N PRO A 81 -1.45 -17.07 -6.09
CA PRO A 81 -1.02 -17.42 -7.44
C PRO A 81 -0.83 -16.16 -8.31
N GLY A 82 0.33 -16.08 -8.97
CA GLY A 82 0.77 -14.92 -9.73
C GLY A 82 1.61 -13.90 -8.92
N GLY A 83 1.62 -13.99 -7.59
CA GLY A 83 2.32 -13.04 -6.72
C GLY A 83 3.82 -12.92 -7.00
N HIS A 84 4.52 -14.03 -7.22
CA HIS A 84 5.95 -14.03 -7.54
C HIS A 84 6.33 -13.19 -8.77
N ASN A 85 5.44 -13.05 -9.76
CA ASN A 85 5.69 -12.23 -10.96
C ASN A 85 5.45 -10.74 -10.70
N LEU A 86 4.63 -10.41 -9.70
CA LEU A 86 4.31 -9.05 -9.33
C LEU A 86 5.43 -8.43 -8.46
N PHE A 87 5.98 -9.21 -7.53
CA PHE A 87 7.04 -8.77 -6.62
C PHE A 87 8.44 -8.96 -7.22
N VAL A 88 8.76 -8.12 -8.20
CA VAL A 88 10.08 -8.12 -8.86
C VAL A 88 11.16 -7.57 -7.93
N GLN A 89 12.25 -8.31 -7.77
CA GLN A 89 13.41 -7.86 -7.00
C GLN A 89 14.30 -6.94 -7.83
N ASP A 90 13.99 -5.65 -7.82
CA ASP A 90 14.81 -4.61 -8.44
C ASP A 90 15.41 -3.68 -7.37
N LYS A 91 16.70 -3.87 -7.08
CA LYS A 91 17.41 -3.09 -6.07
C LYS A 91 17.54 -1.61 -6.45
N GLU A 92 17.66 -1.30 -7.74
CA GLU A 92 17.76 0.10 -8.20
C GLU A 92 16.43 0.82 -7.95
N VAL A 93 15.31 0.20 -8.32
CA VAL A 93 13.97 0.74 -8.10
C VAL A 93 13.68 0.85 -6.60
N ALA A 94 13.96 -0.20 -5.82
CA ALA A 94 13.72 -0.20 -4.38
C ALA A 94 14.47 0.94 -3.66
N SER A 95 15.78 1.10 -3.93
CA SER A 95 16.57 2.20 -3.38
C SER A 95 16.13 3.57 -3.90
N LEU A 96 15.60 3.64 -5.12
CA LEU A 96 15.13 4.90 -5.69
C LEU A 96 13.83 5.38 -5.05
N ILE A 97 12.87 4.51 -4.78
CA ILE A 97 11.56 4.91 -4.20
C ILE A 97 11.60 5.09 -2.68
N GLU A 98 12.65 4.58 -2.02
CA GLU A 98 12.85 4.68 -0.58
C GLU A 98 12.76 6.14 -0.10
N ASN A 99 12.13 6.38 1.04
CA ASN A 99 12.00 7.70 1.69
C ASN A 99 11.25 8.79 0.90
N LEU A 100 10.68 8.50 -0.26
CA LEU A 100 9.90 9.47 -1.05
C LEU A 100 8.73 10.07 -0.23
N TYR A 101 7.94 9.21 0.43
CA TYR A 101 6.81 9.66 1.24
C TYR A 101 7.24 10.52 2.45
N SER A 102 8.40 10.21 3.04
CA SER A 102 8.97 11.01 4.13
C SER A 102 9.28 12.45 3.68
N LYS A 103 9.81 12.63 2.46
CA LYS A 103 10.03 13.97 1.88
C LYS A 103 8.71 14.71 1.64
N LEU A 104 7.68 14.02 1.14
CA LEU A 104 6.35 14.61 0.98
C LEU A 104 5.79 15.10 2.31
N LYS A 105 5.85 14.29 3.37
CA LYS A 105 5.41 14.70 4.71
C LYS A 105 6.08 15.98 5.17
N LEU A 106 7.39 16.12 4.96
CA LEU A 106 8.15 17.31 5.36
C LEU A 106 7.66 18.58 4.65
N VAL A 107 7.28 18.49 3.37
CA VAL A 107 6.70 19.60 2.58
C VAL A 107 5.32 19.99 3.09
N LEU A 108 4.50 19.02 3.51
CA LEU A 108 3.14 19.26 4.00
C LEU A 108 3.09 19.90 5.39
N VAL A 109 4.11 19.73 6.22
CA VAL A 109 4.16 20.33 7.57
C VAL A 109 4.23 21.85 7.51
N ARG A 110 5.03 22.40 6.60
CA ARG A 110 5.14 23.85 6.38
C ARG A 110 5.67 24.12 4.97
N LYS A 111 5.21 25.21 4.35
CA LYS A 111 5.75 25.67 3.08
C LYS A 111 7.21 26.08 3.26
N ASP A 112 8.11 25.33 2.64
CA ASP A 112 9.55 25.44 2.80
C ASP A 112 10.19 25.08 1.45
N GLU A 113 10.83 26.06 0.82
CA GLU A 113 11.39 25.92 -0.53
C GLU A 113 12.51 24.89 -0.56
N GLN A 114 13.31 24.76 0.50
CA GLN A 114 14.38 23.77 0.59
C GLN A 114 13.81 22.34 0.61
N LYS A 115 12.76 22.11 1.40
CA LYS A 115 12.07 20.80 1.44
C LYS A 115 11.39 20.50 0.11
N SER A 116 10.79 21.51 -0.52
CA SER A 116 10.15 21.39 -1.84
C SER A 116 11.17 21.05 -2.93
N ALA A 117 12.34 21.71 -2.93
CA ALA A 117 13.44 21.39 -3.82
C ALA A 117 13.98 19.96 -3.60
N SER A 118 14.06 19.51 -2.34
CA SER A 118 14.49 18.13 -2.02
C SER A 118 13.53 17.06 -2.56
N LEU A 119 12.21 17.32 -2.52
CA LEU A 119 11.21 16.44 -3.12
C LEU A 119 11.28 16.48 -4.65
N ARG A 120 11.38 17.67 -5.26
CA ARG A 120 11.50 17.81 -6.72
C ARG A 120 12.73 17.10 -7.26
N ALA A 121 13.89 17.24 -6.61
CA ALA A 121 15.10 16.54 -7.00
C ALA A 121 14.95 15.02 -6.94
N HIS A 122 14.17 14.50 -5.97
CA HIS A 122 13.85 13.07 -5.90
C HIS A 122 12.96 12.65 -7.06
N LEU A 123 11.90 13.41 -7.34
CA LEU A 123 11.00 13.15 -8.47
C LEU A 123 11.73 13.18 -9.82
N SER A 124 12.67 14.11 -10.02
CA SER A 124 13.50 14.14 -11.24
C SER A 124 14.39 12.91 -11.41
N ARG A 125 14.82 12.27 -10.31
CA ARG A 125 15.56 11.00 -10.40
C ARG A 125 14.66 9.84 -10.80
N ILE A 126 13.40 9.85 -10.37
CA ILE A 126 12.39 8.87 -10.80
C ILE A 126 12.09 9.06 -12.28
N ASP A 127 11.82 10.30 -12.70
CA ASP A 127 11.61 10.67 -14.09
C ASP A 127 12.77 10.22 -15.01
N GLY A 128 14.02 10.50 -14.61
CA GLY A 128 15.20 10.04 -15.36
C GLY A 128 15.39 8.51 -15.36
N LEU A 129 14.87 7.77 -14.38
CA LEU A 129 14.86 6.30 -14.45
C LEU A 129 13.81 5.81 -15.44
N LEU A 130 12.60 6.37 -15.40
CA LEU A 130 11.49 6.05 -16.30
C LEU A 130 11.89 6.28 -17.76
N GLU A 131 12.48 7.45 -18.06
CA GLU A 131 12.99 7.78 -19.40
C GLU A 131 14.03 6.77 -19.88
N ARG A 132 15.01 6.41 -19.02
CA ARG A 132 16.05 5.43 -19.37
C ARG A 132 15.50 4.02 -19.62
N ARG A 133 14.38 3.65 -18.98
CA ARG A 133 13.74 2.34 -19.12
C ARG A 133 12.66 2.31 -20.21
N GLY A 134 12.26 3.47 -20.75
CA GLY A 134 11.20 3.57 -21.75
C GLY A 134 9.82 3.19 -21.19
N THR A 135 9.58 3.46 -19.90
CA THR A 135 8.34 3.14 -19.17
C THR A 135 7.69 4.38 -18.59
#